data_AF-A0A970LF77-F1
#
_entry.id   AF-A0A970LF77-F1
#
_cell.length_a   1.000
_cell.length_b   1.000
_cell.length_c   1.000
_cell.angle_alpha   90.00
_cell.angle_beta   90.00
_cell.angle_gamma   90.00
#
_symmetry.space_group_name_H-M   'P 1'
#
loop_
_entity.id
_entity.type
_entity.pdbx_description
1 polymer ?
#
loop_
_entity_poly.entity_id
_entity_poly.type
_entity_poly.pdbx_seq_one_letter_code
_entity_poly.pdbx_strand_id
1 'polypeptide(L)'
;MKKKRYTLRLRTKIFLALLFLGYFGITMLKQEIKLNEQKAEIQHLKEQIAETEEVNAELERLIEYTESEEFIEKVARERLGWVKKGEIIFIEKKKD
;
A
#
# COMPACT_ATOMS: atom_id res chain seq x y z
N MET A 1 9.62 66.71 23.78
CA MET A 1 9.48 65.50 24.63
C MET A 1 10.57 64.49 24.28
N LYS A 2 11.46 64.12 25.21
CA LYS A 2 12.58 63.18 24.94
C LYS A 2 12.06 61.73 24.96
N LYS A 3 12.00 61.06 23.80
CA LYS A 3 11.66 59.63 23.71
C LYS A 3 12.80 58.81 24.34
N LYS A 4 12.56 58.16 25.49
CA LYS A 4 13.49 57.16 26.05
C LYS A 4 13.58 55.98 25.07
N ARG A 5 14.68 55.86 24.34
CA ARG A 5 15.01 54.66 23.56
C ARG A 5 15.45 53.58 24.55
N TYR A 6 14.58 52.61 24.79
CA TYR A 6 14.95 51.40 25.52
C TYR A 6 15.93 50.60 24.66
N THR A 7 17.23 50.76 24.91
CA THR A 7 18.26 49.98 24.24
C THR A 7 18.48 48.69 25.03
N LEU A 8 18.13 47.55 24.44
CA LEU A 8 18.41 46.24 25.03
C LEU A 8 19.93 46.06 25.19
N ARG A 9 20.36 45.68 26.40
CA ARG A 9 21.77 45.38 26.68
C ARG A 9 22.23 44.19 25.83
N LEU A 10 23.49 44.15 25.43
CA LEU A 10 24.02 43.10 24.56
C LEU A 10 23.75 41.68 25.12
N ARG A 11 23.86 41.50 26.44
CA ARG A 11 23.58 40.23 27.13
C ARG A 11 22.14 39.75 26.93
N THR A 12 21.15 40.65 26.97
CA THR A 12 19.74 40.24 26.79
C THR A 12 19.47 39.86 25.33
N LYS A 13 20.12 40.52 24.36
CA LYS A 13 20.04 40.12 22.94
C LYS A 13 20.62 38.73 22.70
N ILE A 14 21.79 38.43 23.29
CA ILE A 14 22.43 37.11 23.17
C ILE A 14 21.53 36.03 23.79
N PHE A 15 20.96 36.29 24.96
CA PHE A 15 20.05 35.35 25.62
C PHE A 15 18.79 35.06 24.77
N LEU A 16 18.17 36.09 24.20
CA LEU A 16 17.04 35.95 23.29
C LEU A 16 17.42 35.16 22.02
N ALA A 17 18.60 35.40 21.46
CA ALA A 17 19.09 34.66 20.30
C ALA A 17 19.32 33.18 20.61
N LEU A 18 19.89 32.86 21.78
CA LEU A 18 20.08 31.47 22.24
C LEU A 18 18.74 30.76 22.47
N LEU A 19 17.76 31.43 23.07
CA LEU A 19 16.41 30.87 23.23
C LEU A 19 15.76 30.59 21.87
N PHE A 20 15.87 31.53 20.93
CA PHE A 20 15.32 31.36 19.59
C PHE A 20 15.99 30.19 18.85
N LEU A 21 17.32 30.10 18.89
CA LEU A 21 18.07 28.99 18.30
C LEU A 21 17.75 27.65 18.96
N GLY A 22 17.62 27.61 20.29
CA GLY A 22 17.23 26.41 21.02
C GLY A 22 15.83 25.92 20.62
N TYR A 23 14.86 26.83 20.56
CA TYR A 23 13.50 26.51 20.10
C TYR A 23 13.49 25.98 18.66
N PHE A 24 14.22 26.65 17.76
CA PHE A 24 14.28 26.25 16.36
C PHE A 24 14.98 24.89 16.18
N GLY A 25 16.08 24.66 16.92
CA GLY A 25 16.79 23.39 16.93
C GLY A 25 15.92 22.21 17.39
N ILE A 26 15.19 22.36 18.50
CA ILE A 26 14.25 21.34 18.98
C ILE A 26 13.14 21.09 17.96
N THR A 27 12.63 22.15 17.32
CA THR A 27 11.57 22.04 16.31
C THR A 27 12.05 21.28 15.08
N MET A 28 13.25 21.57 14.58
CA MET A 28 13.82 20.85 13.43
C MET A 28 14.06 19.37 13.73
N LEU A 29 14.57 19.03 14.92
CA LEU A 29 14.76 17.62 15.32
C LEU A 29 13.43 16.86 15.34
N LYS A 30 12.37 17.46 15.91
CA LYS A 30 11.03 16.85 15.92
C LYS A 30 10.46 16.71 14.51
N GLN A 31 10.70 17.68 13.63
CA GLN A 31 10.27 17.61 12.24
C GLN A 31 10.97 16.48 11.48
N GLU A 32 12.27 16.29 11.68
CA GLU A 32 13.04 15.24 11.01
C GLU A 32 12.53 13.84 11.38
N ILE A 33 12.26 13.60 12.68
CA ILE A 33 11.69 12.34 13.17
C ILE A 33 10.32 12.10 12.52
N LYS A 34 9.43 13.09 12.56
CA LYS A 34 8.10 12.98 11.97
C LYS A 34 8.15 12.72 10.46
N LEU A 35 9.07 13.36 9.74
CA LEU A 35 9.25 13.12 8.31
C LEU A 35 9.71 11.70 8.03
N ASN A 36 10.58 11.14 8.85
CA ASN A 36 11.03 9.76 8.69
C ASN A 36 9.91 8.75 8.99
N GLU A 37 9.11 8.98 10.04
CA GLU A 37 7.92 8.18 10.33
C GLU A 37 6.92 8.21 9.17
N GLN A 38 6.62 9.41 8.65
CA GLN A 38 5.72 9.56 7.51
C GLN A 38 6.25 8.90 6.24
N LYS A 39 7.56 8.97 5.98
CA LYS A 39 8.18 8.27 4.85
C LYS A 39 8.05 6.75 4.97
N ALA A 40 8.27 6.21 6.17
CA ALA A 40 8.10 4.79 6.43
C ALA A 40 6.64 4.35 6.24
N GLU A 41 5.68 5.15 6.72
CA GLU A 41 4.25 4.90 6.52
C GLU A 41 3.86 4.94 5.04
N ILE A 42 4.35 5.93 4.27
CA ILE A 42 4.14 6.00 2.83
C ILE A 42 4.69 4.75 2.12
N GLN A 43 5.88 4.30 2.50
CA GLN A 43 6.48 3.11 1.91
C GLN A 43 5.64 1.86 2.19
N HIS A 44 5.22 1.68 3.44
CA HIS A 44 4.37 0.57 3.85
C HIS A 44 2.99 0.59 3.16
N LEU A 45 2.39 1.76 2.97
CA LEU A 45 1.13 1.88 2.23
C LEU A 45 1.30 1.57 0.74
N LYS A 46 2.43 1.96 0.14
CA LYS A 46 2.73 1.62 -1.25
C LYS A 46 2.90 0.12 -1.45
N GLU A 47 3.55 -0.56 -0.51
CA GLU A 47 3.70 -2.01 -0.54
C GLU A 47 2.35 -2.72 -0.47
N GLN A 48 1.45 -2.28 0.43
CA GLN A 48 0.08 -2.81 0.51
C GLN A 48 -0.72 -2.58 -0.77
N ILE A 49 -0.57 -1.41 -1.41
CA ILE A 49 -1.22 -1.13 -2.69
C ILE A 49 -0.72 -2.09 -3.76
N ALA A 50 0.60 -2.26 -3.88
CA ALA A 50 1.20 -3.15 -4.86
C ALA A 50 0.75 -4.62 -4.67
N GLU A 51 0.73 -5.10 -3.42
CA GLU A 51 0.22 -6.44 -3.09
C GLU A 51 -1.26 -6.59 -3.48
N THR A 52 -2.09 -5.59 -3.16
CA THR A 52 -3.51 -5.60 -3.51
C THR A 52 -3.73 -5.57 -5.02
N GLU A 53 -2.94 -4.78 -5.75
CA GLU A 53 -2.98 -4.72 -7.22
C GLU A 53 -2.57 -6.05 -7.85
N GLU A 54 -1.56 -6.73 -7.30
CA GLU A 54 -1.13 -8.07 -7.77
C GLU A 54 -2.25 -9.11 -7.57
N VAL A 55 -2.86 -9.13 -6.38
CA VAL A 55 -3.98 -10.02 -6.07
C VAL A 55 -5.17 -9.73 -6.98
N ASN A 56 -5.52 -8.46 -7.20
CA ASN A 56 -6.60 -8.09 -8.12
C ASN A 56 -6.31 -8.57 -9.55
N ALA A 57 -5.08 -8.38 -10.04
CA ALA A 57 -4.69 -8.85 -11.37
C ALA A 57 -4.72 -10.38 -11.48
N GLU A 58 -4.40 -11.12 -10.40
CA GLU A 58 -4.56 -12.58 -10.37
C GLU A 58 -6.04 -12.99 -10.43
N LEU A 59 -6.90 -12.34 -9.66
CA LEU A 59 -8.34 -12.58 -9.67
C LEU A 59 -8.96 -12.28 -11.04
N GLU A 60 -8.56 -11.20 -11.70
CA GLU A 60 -9.00 -10.87 -13.06
C GLU A 60 -8.60 -11.98 -14.06
N ARG A 61 -7.37 -12.49 -13.99
CA ARG A 61 -6.92 -13.62 -14.82
C ARG A 61 -7.72 -14.89 -14.53
N LEU A 62 -8.06 -15.15 -13.27
CA LEU A 62 -8.89 -16.29 -12.88
C LEU A 62 -10.30 -16.16 -13.45
N ILE A 63 -10.90 -14.98 -13.38
CA ILE A 63 -12.22 -14.71 -13.97
C ILE A 63 -12.17 -14.96 -15.47
N GLU A 64 -11.20 -14.38 -16.19
CA GLU A 64 -11.03 -14.59 -17.62
C GLU A 64 -10.83 -16.08 -17.98
N TYR A 65 -10.05 -16.80 -17.16
CA TYR A 65 -9.90 -18.25 -17.32
C TYR A 65 -11.22 -19.01 -17.12
N THR A 66 -12.06 -18.61 -16.16
CA THR A 66 -13.38 -19.23 -15.98
C THR A 66 -14.33 -19.00 -17.15
N GLU A 67 -14.12 -17.94 -17.92
CA GLU A 67 -14.90 -17.65 -19.13
C GLU A 67 -14.37 -18.38 -20.37
N SER A 68 -13.18 -19.00 -20.29
CA SER A 68 -12.60 -19.76 -21.39
C SER A 68 -13.43 -21.01 -21.74
N GLU A 69 -13.50 -21.34 -23.04
CA GLU A 69 -14.18 -22.54 -23.51
C GLU A 69 -13.64 -23.82 -22.85
N GLU A 70 -12.35 -23.85 -22.52
CA GLU A 70 -11.69 -24.99 -21.90
C GLU A 70 -12.17 -25.22 -20.45
N PHE A 71 -12.33 -24.14 -19.67
CA PHE A 71 -12.91 -24.24 -18.34
C PHE A 71 -14.39 -24.60 -18.39
N ILE A 72 -15.16 -24.00 -19.30
CA ILE A 72 -16.58 -24.32 -19.50
C ILE A 72 -16.76 -25.79 -19.88
N GLU A 73 -15.94 -26.30 -20.81
CA GLU A 73 -15.95 -27.69 -21.25
C GLU A 73 -15.57 -28.65 -20.13
N LYS A 74 -14.56 -28.30 -19.33
CA LYS A 74 -14.17 -29.07 -18.15
C LYS A 74 -15.30 -29.14 -17.12
N VAL A 75 -15.90 -28.00 -16.76
CA VAL A 75 -17.02 -27.95 -15.81
C VAL A 75 -18.24 -28.70 -16.35
N ALA A 76 -18.55 -28.56 -17.65
CA ALA A 76 -19.64 -29.29 -18.28
C ALA A 76 -19.43 -30.82 -18.24
N ARG A 77 -18.20 -31.29 -18.47
CA ARG A 77 -17.85 -32.72 -18.34
C ARG A 77 -17.92 -33.19 -16.88
N GLU A 78 -17.31 -32.47 -15.95
CA GLU A 78 -17.17 -32.89 -14.55
C GLU A 78 -18.48 -32.77 -13.75
N ARG A 79 -19.23 -31.66 -13.92
CA ARG A 79 -20.44 -31.38 -13.14
C ARG A 79 -21.71 -31.85 -13.80
N LEU A 80 -21.79 -31.77 -15.13
CA LEU A 80 -23.01 -32.08 -15.88
C LEU A 80 -22.92 -33.41 -16.65
N GLY A 81 -21.72 -34.02 -16.72
CA GLY A 81 -21.50 -35.23 -17.51
C GLY A 81 -21.69 -35.02 -19.01
N TRP A 82 -21.64 -33.77 -19.48
CA TRP A 82 -21.85 -33.44 -20.88
C TRP A 82 -20.65 -33.84 -21.73
N VAL A 83 -20.91 -34.27 -22.95
CA VAL A 83 -19.90 -34.66 -23.94
C VAL A 83 -20.23 -34.03 -25.28
N LYS A 84 -19.21 -33.74 -26.11
CA LYS A 84 -19.43 -33.15 -27.43
C LYS A 84 -20.11 -34.16 -28.36
N LYS A 85 -20.79 -33.64 -29.38
CA LYS A 85 -21.48 -34.47 -30.38
C LYS A 85 -20.47 -35.40 -31.08
N GLY A 86 -20.60 -36.71 -30.85
CA GLY A 86 -19.71 -37.74 -31.41
C GLY A 86 -18.73 -38.38 -30.40
N GLU A 87 -18.70 -37.91 -29.14
CA GLU A 87 -17.92 -38.53 -28.06
C GLU A 87 -18.71 -39.63 -27.34
N ILE A 88 -18.03 -40.70 -26.88
CA ILE A 88 -18.63 -41.84 -26.16
C ILE A 88 -17.99 -41.92 -24.77
N ILE A 89 -18.80 -41.90 -23.71
CA ILE A 89 -18.32 -41.99 -22.32
C ILE A 89 -17.88 -43.43 -22.03
N PHE A 90 -16.60 -43.62 -21.70
CA PHE A 90 -16.06 -44.92 -21.26
C PHE A 90 -16.01 -44.96 -19.73
N ILE A 91 -16.89 -45.74 -19.10
CA ILE A 91 -16.85 -45.98 -17.65
C ILE A 91 -16.15 -47.31 -17.42
N GLU A 92 -14.91 -47.27 -16.92
CA GLU A 92 -14.25 -48.50 -16.46
C GLU A 92 -15.02 -49.06 -15.26
N LYS A 93 -15.57 -50.27 -15.42
CA LYS A 93 -16.13 -51.04 -14.30
C LYS A 93 -14.97 -51.38 -13.37
N LYS A 94 -14.95 -50.75 -12.19
CA LYS A 94 -14.05 -51.14 -11.09
C LYS A 94 -14.25 -52.65 -10.85
N LYS A 95 -13.18 -53.42 -11.02
CA LYS A 95 -13.16 -54.86 -10.69
C LYS A 95 -13.29 -54.97 -9.17
N ASP A 96 -14.38 -55.60 -8.72
CA ASP A 96 -14.55 -56.08 -7.35
C ASP A 96 -13.47 -57.12 -6.99
#